data_AF-A0A3N6D939-F1
#
_entry.id   AF-A0A3N6D939-F1
#
_cell.length_a   1.000
_cell.length_b   1.000
_cell.length_c   1.000
_cell.angle_alpha   90.00
_cell.angle_beta   90.00
_cell.angle_gamma   90.00
#
_symmetry.space_group_name_H-M   'P 1'
#
loop_
_entity.id
_entity.type
_entity.pdbx_description
1 polymer ?
#
loop_
_entity_poly.entity_id
_entity_poly.type
_entity_poly.pdbx_seq_one_letter_code
_entity_poly.pdbx_strand_id
1 'polypeptide(L)'
;MRRVFPDNATCRVRKPGCHNIKVYSKHLLCLFPQHGPGKKHERAITLESWQQRIVDASPWEFVRGLIHSDGCRVTNWTTCLVGGERKRYEYPRYLFANKSDDIRKLFTDTLTAVGVEWTTLARGSDPFNISVARRASVALMDAHVGPKY
;
A
#
# COMPACT_ATOMS: atom_id res chain seq x y z
N MET A 1 -17.11 7.41 -6.67
CA MET A 1 -18.27 7.09 -5.81
C MET A 1 -19.61 7.21 -6.53
N ARG A 2 -20.00 8.35 -7.10
CA ARG A 2 -21.29 8.49 -7.82
C ARG A 2 -21.57 7.45 -8.93
N ARG A 3 -20.54 6.95 -9.61
CA ARG A 3 -20.69 5.87 -10.61
C ARG A 3 -21.11 4.51 -10.03
N VAL A 4 -20.80 4.27 -8.75
CA VAL A 4 -21.03 2.99 -8.08
C VAL A 4 -22.19 3.09 -7.08
N PHE A 5 -22.31 4.23 -6.41
CA PHE A 5 -23.44 4.59 -5.56
C PHE A 5 -24.01 5.93 -6.05
N PRO A 6 -24.92 5.90 -7.04
CA PRO A 6 -25.48 7.13 -7.62
C PRO A 6 -26.26 7.95 -6.58
N ASP A 7 -26.94 7.25 -5.67
CA ASP A 7 -27.85 7.87 -4.70
C ASP A 7 -27.19 8.13 -3.33
N ASN A 8 -25.92 7.73 -3.14
CA ASN A 8 -25.21 7.94 -1.89
C ASN A 8 -24.07 8.96 -2.05
N ALA A 9 -24.26 10.14 -1.49
CA ALA A 9 -23.20 11.13 -1.36
C ALA A 9 -22.14 10.69 -0.33
N THR A 10 -20.88 11.06 -0.56
CA THR A 10 -19.84 10.91 0.46
C THR A 10 -19.99 11.99 1.52
N CYS A 11 -20.18 11.61 2.78
CA CYS A 11 -20.09 12.51 3.91
C CYS A 11 -18.63 12.80 4.23
N ARG A 12 -18.25 14.07 4.34
CA ARG A 12 -16.88 14.51 4.64
C ARG A 12 -16.90 15.38 5.89
N VAL A 13 -16.18 14.96 6.93
CA VAL A 13 -16.13 15.66 8.22
C VAL A 13 -14.67 15.96 8.55
N ARG A 14 -14.35 17.23 8.79
CA ARG A 14 -13.03 17.62 9.28
C ARG A 14 -12.86 17.17 10.74
N LYS A 15 -11.70 16.60 11.05
CA LYS A 15 -11.28 16.22 12.39
C LYS A 15 -9.86 16.77 12.65
N PRO A 16 -9.42 16.87 13.91
CA PRO A 16 -8.04 17.25 14.20
C PRO A 16 -7.06 16.33 13.43
N GLY A 17 -6.23 16.92 12.56
CA GLY A 17 -5.22 16.19 11.79
C GLY A 17 -5.72 15.33 10.62
N CYS A 18 -7.03 15.24 10.34
CA CYS A 18 -7.52 14.42 9.22
C CYS A 18 -8.91 14.82 8.71
N HIS A 19 -9.31 14.23 7.58
CA HIS A 19 -10.69 14.25 7.11
C HIS A 19 -11.27 12.84 7.20
N ASN A 20 -12.43 12.73 7.84
CA ASN A 20 -13.19 11.49 7.85
C ASN A 20 -14.15 11.49 6.65
N ILE A 21 -13.95 10.55 5.73
CA ILE A 21 -14.79 10.36 4.55
C ILE A 21 -15.61 9.10 4.75
N LYS A 22 -16.93 9.22 4.68
CA LYS A 22 -17.87 8.12 4.90
C LYS A 22 -18.83 7.99 3.74
N VAL A 23 -19.24 6.76 3.47
CA VAL A 23 -20.37 6.43 2.61
C VAL A 23 -21.21 5.41 3.38
N TYR A 24 -22.53 5.55 3.31
CA TYR A 24 -23.48 4.66 3.96
C TYR A 24 -24.33 4.02 2.89
N SER A 25 -24.18 2.70 2.70
CA SER A 25 -25.02 1.92 1.79
C SER A 25 -25.00 0.45 2.21
N LYS A 26 -26.16 -0.21 2.13
CA LYS A 26 -26.27 -1.67 2.34
C LYS A 26 -25.48 -2.46 1.29
N HIS A 27 -25.27 -1.88 0.11
CA HIS A 27 -24.54 -2.49 -0.99
C HIS A 27 -23.01 -2.38 -0.86
N LEU A 28 -22.47 -1.77 0.21
CA LEU A 28 -21.02 -1.81 0.46
C LEU A 28 -20.49 -3.23 0.59
N LEU A 29 -21.29 -4.14 1.14
CA LEU A 29 -20.94 -5.55 1.28
C LEU A 29 -20.81 -6.25 -0.09
N CYS A 30 -21.52 -5.78 -1.13
CA CYS A 30 -21.37 -6.30 -2.49
C CYS A 30 -20.01 -5.94 -3.10
N LEU A 31 -19.42 -4.81 -2.70
CA LEU A 31 -18.12 -4.34 -3.20
C LEU A 31 -16.95 -4.78 -2.34
N PHE A 32 -17.18 -4.95 -1.05
CA PHE A 32 -16.21 -5.39 -0.06
C PHE A 32 -16.75 -6.63 0.66
N PRO A 33 -16.86 -7.78 -0.05
CA PRO A 33 -17.38 -9.03 0.52
C PRO A 33 -16.51 -9.56 1.68
N GLN A 34 -15.28 -9.05 1.82
CA GLN A 34 -14.36 -9.34 2.92
C GLN A 34 -14.80 -8.72 4.26
N HIS A 35 -15.91 -7.98 4.28
CA HIS A 35 -16.44 -7.40 5.50
C HIS A 35 -17.16 -8.46 6.33
N GLY A 36 -16.83 -8.52 7.61
CA GLY A 36 -17.43 -9.46 8.56
C GLY A 36 -17.17 -9.04 10.02
N PRO A 37 -17.75 -9.74 11.00
CA PRO A 37 -17.52 -9.47 12.41
C PRO A 37 -16.04 -9.67 12.80
N GLY A 38 -15.63 -9.08 13.93
CA GLY A 38 -14.25 -9.18 14.44
C GLY A 38 -13.27 -8.14 13.89
N LYS A 39 -12.00 -8.23 14.30
CA LYS A 39 -10.97 -7.27 13.90
C LYS A 39 -10.56 -7.51 12.45
N LYS A 40 -10.20 -6.43 11.74
CA LYS A 40 -9.80 -6.49 10.32
C LYS A 40 -8.74 -7.55 10.01
N HIS A 41 -7.70 -7.65 10.83
CA HIS A 41 -6.56 -8.52 10.59
C HIS A 41 -6.78 -9.97 11.03
N GLU A 42 -7.89 -10.28 11.69
CA GLU A 42 -8.27 -11.64 12.11
C GLU A 42 -9.23 -12.29 11.09
N ARG A 43 -9.70 -11.54 10.09
CA ARG A 43 -10.63 -12.00 9.06
C ARG A 43 -9.86 -12.37 7.79
N ALA A 44 -10.41 -13.32 7.03
CA ALA A 44 -9.96 -13.60 5.69
C ALA A 44 -10.22 -12.38 4.77
N ILE A 45 -9.20 -11.92 4.06
CA ILE A 45 -9.29 -10.83 3.08
C ILE A 45 -8.78 -11.36 1.73
N THR A 46 -9.67 -12.05 1.03
CA THR A 46 -9.43 -12.58 -0.31
C THR A 46 -10.19 -11.78 -1.36
N LEU A 47 -9.64 -11.67 -2.56
CA LEU A 47 -10.34 -11.02 -3.68
C LEU A 47 -11.29 -12.00 -4.35
N GLU A 48 -12.52 -11.55 -4.62
CA GLU A 48 -13.42 -12.28 -5.51
C GLU A 48 -12.85 -12.32 -6.92
N SER A 49 -13.27 -13.30 -7.72
CA SER A 49 -12.75 -13.49 -9.09
C SER A 49 -12.83 -12.24 -9.95
N TRP A 50 -13.89 -11.42 -9.79
CA TRP A 50 -14.03 -10.17 -10.52
C TRP A 50 -13.12 -9.05 -9.99
N GLN A 51 -12.81 -9.03 -8.68
CA GLN A 51 -11.88 -8.08 -8.09
C GLN A 51 -10.45 -8.41 -8.51
N GLN A 52 -10.09 -9.70 -8.53
CA GLN A 52 -8.79 -10.15 -9.00
C GLN A 52 -8.54 -9.70 -10.44
N ARG A 53 -9.51 -9.89 -11.35
CA ARG A 53 -9.40 -9.40 -12.74
C ARG A 53 -9.14 -7.90 -12.85
N ILE A 54 -9.71 -7.09 -11.95
CA ILE A 54 -9.47 -5.63 -11.93
C ILE A 54 -8.04 -5.33 -11.46
N VAL A 55 -7.57 -6.02 -10.41
CA VAL A 55 -6.19 -5.86 -9.91
C VAL A 55 -5.19 -6.31 -10.97
N ASP A 56 -5.44 -7.43 -11.66
CA ASP A 56 -4.57 -7.92 -12.72
C ASP A 56 -4.51 -6.96 -13.92
N ALA A 57 -5.63 -6.31 -14.24
CA ALA A 57 -5.70 -5.33 -15.32
C ALA A 57 -5.11 -3.96 -14.94
N SER A 58 -5.11 -3.61 -13.65
CA SER A 58 -4.68 -2.31 -13.12
C SER A 58 -3.80 -2.46 -11.86
N PRO A 59 -2.65 -3.17 -11.94
CA PRO A 59 -1.89 -3.54 -10.75
C PRO A 59 -1.22 -2.33 -10.09
N TRP A 60 -0.82 -1.34 -10.89
CA TRP A 60 -0.15 -0.14 -10.40
C TRP A 60 -1.08 0.78 -9.61
N GLU A 61 -2.34 0.90 -10.02
CA GLU A 61 -3.37 1.62 -9.29
C GLU A 61 -3.64 0.96 -7.94
N PHE A 62 -3.63 -0.37 -7.88
CA PHE A 62 -3.77 -1.12 -6.64
C PHE A 62 -2.57 -0.92 -5.70
N VAL A 63 -1.35 -1.10 -6.22
CA VAL A 63 -0.10 -0.84 -5.48
C VAL A 63 -0.06 0.60 -4.95
N ARG A 64 -0.42 1.57 -5.80
CA ARG A 64 -0.52 2.98 -5.41
C ARG A 64 -1.52 3.15 -4.27
N GLY A 65 -2.72 2.59 -4.38
CA GLY A 65 -3.74 2.65 -3.33
C GLY A 65 -3.22 2.15 -1.97
N LEU A 66 -2.56 0.99 -1.95
CA LEU A 66 -2.00 0.39 -0.73
C LEU A 66 -0.83 1.21 -0.15
N ILE A 67 0.07 1.70 -1.00
CA ILE A 67 1.15 2.57 -0.55
C ILE A 67 0.60 3.87 0.02
N HIS A 68 -0.44 4.46 -0.58
CA HIS A 68 -1.03 5.68 -0.05
C HIS A 68 -1.75 5.46 1.28
N SER A 69 -2.42 4.31 1.48
CA SER A 69 -3.13 4.00 2.73
C SER A 69 -2.20 3.65 3.89
N ASP A 70 -1.34 2.65 3.71
CA ASP A 70 -0.59 2.02 4.81
C ASP A 70 0.93 1.94 4.53
N GLY A 71 1.40 2.56 3.44
CA GLY A 71 2.82 2.63 3.10
C GLY A 71 3.48 3.99 3.38
N CYS A 72 4.77 4.09 3.10
CA CYS A 72 5.48 5.35 3.00
C CYS A 72 6.62 5.25 1.98
N ARG A 73 7.07 6.42 1.52
CA ARG A 73 8.30 6.56 0.73
C ARG A 73 9.24 7.43 1.55
N VAL A 74 10.41 6.92 1.87
CA VAL A 74 11.40 7.64 2.69
C VAL A 74 12.76 7.59 2.02
N THR A 75 13.56 8.64 2.22
CA THR A 75 14.94 8.69 1.78
C THR A 75 15.84 8.49 2.98
N ASN A 76 16.50 7.33 3.05
CA ASN A 76 17.57 7.10 4.02
C ASN A 76 18.85 7.76 3.52
N TRP A 77 19.74 8.15 4.43
CA TRP A 77 21.05 8.68 4.04
C TRP A 77 22.16 8.17 4.96
N THR A 78 23.37 8.10 4.42
CA THR A 78 24.61 7.78 5.17
C THR A 78 25.76 8.62 4.63
N THR A 79 26.87 8.65 5.35
CA THR A 79 28.11 9.29 4.88
C THR A 79 29.23 8.26 4.79
N CYS A 80 30.04 8.34 3.74
CA CYS A 80 31.21 7.48 3.55
C CYS A 80 32.40 8.34 3.10
N LEU A 81 33.61 7.97 3.54
CA LEU A 81 34.85 8.58 3.08
C LEU A 81 35.25 7.96 1.74
N VAL A 82 35.35 8.76 0.69
CA VAL A 82 35.82 8.34 -0.63
C VAL A 82 36.95 9.26 -1.05
N GLY A 83 38.17 8.72 -1.19
CA GLY A 83 39.34 9.52 -1.54
C GLY A 83 39.71 10.61 -0.52
N GLY A 84 39.36 10.42 0.77
CA GLY A 84 39.59 11.41 1.83
C GLY A 84 38.46 12.43 2.01
N GLU A 85 37.50 12.50 1.09
CA GLU A 85 36.34 13.39 1.19
C GLU A 85 35.10 12.67 1.74
N ARG A 86 34.34 13.35 2.61
CA ARG A 86 33.09 12.80 3.17
C ARG A 86 31.96 13.02 2.18
N LYS A 87 31.46 11.95 1.57
CA LYS A 87 30.34 11.97 0.62
C LYS A 87 29.05 11.45 1.27
N ARG A 88 27.94 12.17 1.08
CA ARG A 88 26.59 11.76 1.49
C ARG A 88 25.96 10.90 0.39
N TYR A 89 25.40 9.78 0.79
CA TYR A 89 24.66 8.86 -0.08
C TYR A 89 23.22 8.78 0.37
N GLU A 90 22.29 8.87 -0.58
CA GLU A 90 20.86 8.83 -0.35
C GLU A 90 20.24 7.61 -1.03
N TYR A 91 19.36 6.94 -0.30
CA TYR A 91 18.73 5.69 -0.70
C TYR A 91 17.21 5.80 -0.48
N PRO A 92 16.45 6.16 -1.53
CA PRO A 92 15.00 6.11 -1.45
C PRO A 92 14.52 4.67 -1.28
N ARG A 93 13.47 4.49 -0.50
CA ARG A 93 12.83 3.19 -0.28
C ARG A 93 11.34 3.36 -0.04
N TYR A 94 10.58 2.34 -0.41
CA TYR A 94 9.19 2.19 -0.01
C TYR A 94 9.10 1.20 1.15
N LEU A 95 8.18 1.51 2.06
CA LEU A 95 7.79 0.65 3.18
C LEU A 95 6.28 0.48 3.14
N PHE A 96 5.81 -0.71 3.50
CA PHE A 96 4.39 -1.00 3.68
C PHE A 96 4.22 -1.82 4.95
N ALA A 97 3.34 -1.36 5.85
CA ALA A 97 3.13 -2.01 7.15
C ALA A 97 1.65 -2.37 7.32
N ASN A 98 1.35 -3.66 7.47
CA ASN A 98 -0.02 -4.09 7.73
C ASN A 98 -0.07 -5.32 8.63
N LYS A 99 -1.02 -5.34 9.58
CA LYS A 99 -1.23 -6.50 10.46
C LYS A 99 -1.87 -7.69 9.75
N SER A 100 -2.67 -7.46 8.71
CA SER A 100 -3.32 -8.55 7.98
C SER A 100 -2.32 -9.21 7.04
N ASP A 101 -2.11 -10.51 7.24
CA ASP A 101 -1.24 -11.34 6.40
C ASP A 101 -1.77 -11.40 4.97
N ASP A 102 -3.08 -11.55 4.79
CA ASP A 102 -3.73 -11.54 3.49
C ASP A 102 -3.50 -10.23 2.72
N ILE A 103 -3.60 -9.08 3.39
CA ILE A 103 -3.30 -7.78 2.74
C ILE A 103 -1.83 -7.68 2.36
N ARG A 104 -0.92 -8.14 3.24
CA ARG A 104 0.51 -8.17 2.89
C ARG A 104 0.75 -9.08 1.69
N LYS A 105 0.09 -10.25 1.64
CA LYS A 105 0.18 -11.19 0.54
C LYS A 105 -0.34 -10.59 -0.77
N LEU A 106 -1.52 -9.98 -0.78
CA LEU A 106 -2.06 -9.28 -1.95
C LEU A 106 -1.10 -8.20 -2.47
N PHE A 107 -0.51 -7.43 -1.55
CA PHE A 107 0.48 -6.43 -1.91
C PHE A 107 1.71 -7.06 -2.56
N THR A 108 2.32 -8.07 -1.90
CA THR A 108 3.55 -8.71 -2.37
C THR A 108 3.37 -9.51 -3.65
N ASP A 109 2.23 -10.18 -3.81
CA ASP A 109 1.88 -10.89 -5.05
C ASP A 109 1.80 -9.89 -6.21
N THR A 110 1.13 -8.75 -5.99
CA THR A 110 1.02 -7.69 -7.01
C THR A 110 2.39 -7.09 -7.33
N LEU A 111 3.24 -6.81 -6.32
CA LEU A 111 4.62 -6.34 -6.54
C LEU A 111 5.42 -7.34 -7.39
N THR A 112 5.30 -8.63 -7.09
CA THR A 112 6.00 -9.69 -7.83
C THR A 112 5.52 -9.75 -9.27
N ALA A 113 4.21 -9.64 -9.51
CA ALA A 113 3.62 -9.65 -10.85
C ALA A 113 4.12 -8.49 -11.73
N VAL A 114 4.44 -7.33 -11.13
CA VAL A 114 4.98 -6.16 -11.84
C VAL A 114 6.51 -6.07 -11.82
N GLY A 115 7.20 -7.12 -11.35
CA GLY A 115 8.67 -7.17 -11.33
C GLY A 115 9.33 -6.28 -10.27
N VAL A 116 8.59 -5.86 -9.24
CA VAL A 116 9.14 -5.14 -8.09
C VAL A 116 9.70 -6.14 -7.10
N GLU A 117 10.98 -6.02 -6.82
CA GLU A 117 11.65 -6.84 -5.82
C GLU A 117 11.48 -6.22 -4.43
N TRP A 118 11.06 -7.06 -3.48
CA TRP A 118 10.76 -6.66 -2.11
C TRP A 118 11.36 -7.67 -1.13
N THR A 119 11.45 -7.26 0.13
CA THR A 119 11.83 -8.14 1.23
C THR A 119 10.95 -7.87 2.45
N THR A 120 10.83 -8.85 3.33
CA THR A 120 10.15 -8.71 4.60
C THR A 120 11.14 -8.27 5.67
N LEU A 121 10.81 -7.19 6.37
CA LEU A 121 11.55 -6.74 7.55
C LEU A 121 10.81 -7.16 8.80
N ALA A 122 11.44 -8.05 9.58
CA ALA A 122 11.02 -8.32 10.94
C ALA A 122 11.46 -7.16 11.83
N ARG A 123 10.52 -6.57 12.59
CA ARG A 123 10.84 -5.66 13.69
C ARG A 123 10.60 -6.44 14.97
N GLY A 124 11.61 -7.17 15.45
CA GLY A 124 11.44 -8.19 16.49
C GLY A 124 10.93 -9.51 15.90
N SER A 125 9.96 -10.17 16.54
CA SER A 125 9.37 -11.44 16.06
C SER A 125 8.38 -11.29 14.91
N ASP A 126 7.83 -10.09 14.69
CA ASP A 126 6.64 -9.94 13.86
C ASP A 126 6.96 -9.38 12.45
N PRO A 127 6.71 -10.14 11.36
CA PRO A 127 7.07 -9.77 10.00
C PRO A 127 6.00 -8.90 9.30
N PHE A 128 5.59 -7.80 9.94
CA PHE A 128 4.51 -6.94 9.40
C PHE A 128 4.97 -5.93 8.33
N ASN A 129 6.27 -5.79 8.08
CA ASN A 129 6.80 -4.75 7.22
C ASN A 129 7.34 -5.33 5.91
N ILE A 130 6.83 -4.85 4.79
CA ILE A 130 7.37 -5.10 3.46
C ILE A 130 8.22 -3.90 3.05
N SER A 131 9.40 -4.16 2.52
CA SER A 131 10.39 -3.16 2.13
C SER A 131 10.81 -3.32 0.68
N VAL A 132 10.76 -2.22 -0.07
CA VAL A 132 11.32 -2.11 -1.42
C VAL A 132 12.45 -1.10 -1.36
N ALA A 133 13.69 -1.59 -1.50
CA ALA A 133 14.91 -0.77 -1.38
C ALA A 133 15.88 -0.95 -2.55
N ARG A 134 15.63 -1.90 -3.46
CA ARG A 134 16.47 -2.06 -4.65
C ARG A 134 16.25 -0.90 -5.60
N ARG A 135 17.33 -0.27 -6.07
CA ARG A 135 17.28 0.97 -6.86
C ARG A 135 16.37 0.86 -8.10
N ALA A 136 16.43 -0.26 -8.83
CA ALA A 136 15.59 -0.48 -10.00
C ALA A 136 14.10 -0.59 -9.62
N SER A 137 13.79 -1.34 -8.57
CA SER A 137 12.41 -1.49 -8.10
C SER A 137 11.84 -0.20 -7.51
N VAL A 138 12.65 0.59 -6.81
CA VAL A 138 12.26 1.92 -6.32
C VAL A 138 11.99 2.87 -7.49
N ALA A 139 12.85 2.88 -8.52
CA ALA A 139 12.62 3.70 -9.71
C ALA A 139 11.33 3.30 -10.44
N LEU A 140 11.03 1.99 -10.51
CA LEU A 140 9.79 1.49 -11.08
C LEU A 140 8.57 1.93 -10.26
N MET A 141 8.64 1.82 -8.93
CA MET A 141 7.59 2.33 -8.05
C MET A 141 7.44 3.85 -8.16
N ASP A 142 8.53 4.62 -8.28
CA ASP A 142 8.47 6.08 -8.44
C ASP A 142 7.71 6.46 -9.72
N ALA A 143 7.97 5.75 -10.83
CA ALA A 143 7.31 6.00 -12.12
C ALA A 143 5.79 5.76 -12.07
N HIS A 144 5.33 4.76 -11.30
CA HIS A 144 3.94 4.29 -11.34
C HIS A 144 3.10 4.67 -10.11
N VAL A 145 3.68 4.76 -8.92
CA VAL A 145 2.99 5.20 -7.70
C VAL A 145 2.93 6.73 -7.66
N GLY A 146 3.95 7.39 -8.21
CA GLY A 146 4.13 8.83 -8.10
C GLY A 146 4.63 9.25 -6.71
N PRO A 147 4.89 10.54 -6.52
CA PRO A 147 5.46 11.01 -5.28
C PRO A 147 4.45 10.97 -4.13
N LYS A 148 4.91 10.41 -3.00
CA LYS A 148 4.25 10.52 -1.70
C LYS A 148 5.02 11.56 -0.88
N TYR A 149 4.53 12.79 -0.88
CA TYR A 149 5.03 13.89 -0.05
C TYR A 149 4.21 14.02 1.24
#